data_AF-A0A8J7AG79-F1
#
_entry.id   AF-A0A8J7AG79-F1
#
_cell.length_a   1.000
_cell.length_b   1.000
_cell.length_c   1.000
_cell.angle_alpha   90.00
_cell.angle_beta   90.00
_cell.angle_gamma   90.00
#
_symmetry.space_group_name_H-M   'P 1'
#
loop_
_entity.id
_entity.type
_entity.pdbx_description
1 polymer ?
#
loop_
_entity_poly.entity_id
_entity_poly.type
_entity_poly.pdbx_seq_one_letter_code
_entity_poly.pdbx_strand_id
1 'polypeptide(L)'
;MPSKSGLQATLKEKYGINKNITQSLSSDDCENLLNVLSAQPSAERVIRSFIEKNIELSANNRYFGQLRSQAEKKNERLQVENQAFKAEIDQLATENQGLGSDLQTLTAHNEELIKANDQLKKDNKELKNVVDQIRLRLAQDTKMLLQYEDSEIRKALIRMFRWTLG
;
A
#
# COMPACT_ATOMS: atom_id res chain seq x y z
N MET A 1 -32.59 -31.83 63.60
CA MET A 1 -32.12 -32.12 62.24
C MET A 1 -31.17 -31.01 61.80
N PRO A 2 -30.06 -31.32 61.14
CA PRO A 2 -29.17 -30.31 60.57
C PRO A 2 -29.93 -29.43 59.57
N SER A 3 -29.67 -28.13 59.57
CA SER A 3 -30.30 -27.21 58.61
C SER A 3 -29.79 -27.49 57.19
N LYS A 4 -30.63 -27.24 56.18
CA LYS A 4 -30.27 -27.39 54.75
C LYS A 4 -28.93 -26.72 54.41
N SER A 5 -28.68 -25.53 54.94
CA SER A 5 -27.41 -24.81 54.77
C SER A 5 -26.22 -25.55 55.37
N GLY A 6 -26.40 -26.23 56.50
CA GLY A 6 -25.38 -27.07 57.12
C GLY A 6 -25.06 -28.31 56.30
N LEU A 7 -26.09 -29.01 55.80
CA LEU A 7 -25.92 -30.18 54.92
C LEU A 7 -25.18 -29.80 53.62
N GLN A 8 -25.53 -28.65 53.02
CA GLN A 8 -24.85 -28.13 51.83
C GLN A 8 -23.39 -27.75 52.10
N ALA A 9 -23.09 -27.17 53.28
CA ALA A 9 -21.73 -26.85 53.66
C ALA A 9 -20.88 -28.12 53.79
N THR A 10 -21.39 -29.17 54.42
CA THR A 10 -20.70 -30.46 54.54
C THR A 10 -20.46 -31.12 53.18
N LEU A 11 -21.46 -31.13 52.28
CA LEU A 11 -21.31 -31.67 50.92
C LEU A 11 -20.24 -30.91 50.11
N LYS A 12 -20.17 -29.58 50.28
CA LYS A 12 -19.16 -28.76 49.63
C LYS A 12 -17.76 -29.00 50.21
N GLU A 13 -17.63 -29.05 51.52
CA GLU A 13 -16.34 -29.07 52.21
C GLU A 13 -15.69 -30.46 52.18
N LYS A 14 -16.46 -31.54 52.39
CA LYS A 14 -15.92 -32.92 52.36
C LYS A 14 -15.84 -33.52 50.96
N TYR A 15 -16.85 -33.25 50.13
CA TYR A 15 -17.04 -33.94 48.85
C TYR A 15 -16.88 -33.01 47.64
N GLY A 16 -16.59 -31.72 47.85
CA GLY A 16 -16.35 -30.77 46.76
C GLY A 16 -17.58 -30.46 45.91
N ILE A 17 -18.79 -30.83 46.35
CA ILE A 17 -20.01 -30.65 45.55
C ILE A 17 -20.40 -29.17 45.54
N ASN A 18 -20.51 -28.61 44.34
CA ASN A 18 -20.70 -27.18 44.14
C ASN A 18 -22.04 -26.70 44.72
N LYS A 19 -22.01 -25.51 45.35
CA LYS A 19 -23.18 -24.80 45.87
C LYS A 19 -24.27 -24.57 44.81
N ASN A 20 -23.91 -24.39 43.54
CA ASN A 20 -24.87 -24.26 42.44
C ASN A 20 -25.68 -25.54 42.21
N ILE A 21 -25.09 -26.72 42.45
CA ILE A 21 -25.77 -28.02 42.32
C ILE A 21 -26.62 -28.26 43.57
N THR A 22 -26.09 -27.94 44.74
CA THR A 22 -26.78 -28.23 46.00
C THR A 22 -27.90 -27.23 46.33
N GLN A 23 -27.92 -26.04 45.73
CA GLN A 23 -29.02 -25.06 45.89
C GLN A 23 -30.35 -25.57 45.34
N SER A 24 -30.33 -26.30 44.22
CA SER A 24 -31.51 -26.90 43.59
C SER A 24 -32.04 -28.15 44.30
N LEU A 25 -31.26 -28.74 45.20
CA LEU A 25 -31.66 -29.95 45.94
C LEU A 25 -32.52 -29.59 47.16
N SER A 26 -33.45 -30.45 47.55
CA SER A 26 -34.19 -30.31 48.82
C SER A 26 -33.29 -30.63 50.03
N SER A 27 -33.78 -30.40 51.24
CA SER A 27 -33.03 -30.77 52.46
C SER A 27 -32.87 -32.29 52.55
N ASP A 28 -33.95 -33.03 52.25
CA ASP A 28 -33.99 -34.49 52.28
C ASP A 28 -33.05 -35.10 51.22
N ASP A 29 -32.99 -34.49 50.03
CA ASP A 29 -32.05 -34.91 48.98
C ASP A 29 -30.58 -34.75 49.43
N CYS A 30 -30.26 -33.67 50.14
CA CYS A 30 -28.91 -33.43 50.66
C CYS A 30 -28.53 -34.44 51.74
N GLU A 31 -29.49 -34.83 52.59
CA GLU A 31 -29.30 -35.81 53.65
C GLU A 31 -29.14 -37.23 53.08
N ASN A 32 -29.96 -37.59 52.09
CA ASN A 32 -29.83 -38.84 51.33
C ASN A 32 -28.47 -38.93 50.61
N LEU A 33 -28.00 -37.84 50.01
CA LEU A 33 -26.70 -37.81 49.35
C LEU A 33 -25.56 -38.06 50.35
N LEU A 34 -25.60 -37.44 51.53
CA LEU A 34 -24.58 -37.67 52.58
C LEU A 34 -24.60 -39.12 53.08
N ASN A 35 -25.78 -39.72 53.21
CA ASN A 35 -25.92 -41.12 53.61
C ASN A 35 -25.33 -42.06 52.54
N VAL A 36 -25.60 -41.83 51.25
CA VAL A 36 -25.04 -42.63 50.16
C VAL A 36 -23.52 -42.47 50.09
N LEU A 37 -23.00 -41.25 50.21
CA LEU A 37 -21.56 -40.98 50.12
C LEU A 37 -20.77 -41.47 51.33
N SER A 38 -21.40 -41.56 52.50
CA SER A 38 -20.79 -42.17 53.68
C SER A 38 -20.85 -43.70 53.66
N ALA A 39 -21.90 -44.28 53.09
CA ALA A 39 -22.08 -45.74 53.01
C ALA A 39 -21.34 -46.40 51.84
N GLN A 40 -21.08 -45.67 50.74
CA GLN A 40 -20.52 -46.24 49.51
C GLN A 40 -19.22 -45.52 49.06
N PRO A 41 -18.04 -46.03 49.41
CA PRO A 41 -16.75 -45.45 49.00
C PRO A 41 -16.50 -45.45 47.48
N SER A 42 -17.17 -46.31 46.73
CA SER A 42 -17.14 -46.31 45.26
C SER A 42 -17.79 -45.07 44.67
N ALA A 43 -18.94 -44.65 45.20
CA ALA A 43 -19.64 -43.44 44.77
C ALA A 43 -18.79 -42.18 45.05
N GLU A 44 -18.13 -42.13 46.21
CA GLU A 44 -17.20 -41.04 46.54
C GLU A 44 -16.04 -40.95 45.53
N ARG A 45 -15.40 -42.07 45.19
CA ARG A 45 -14.30 -42.09 44.21
C ARG A 45 -14.72 -41.58 42.83
N VAL A 46 -15.90 -41.98 42.38
CA VAL A 46 -16.45 -41.53 41.10
C VAL A 46 -16.70 -40.03 41.11
N ILE A 47 -17.30 -39.49 42.18
CA ILE A 47 -17.52 -38.04 42.33
C ILE A 47 -16.19 -37.27 42.33
N ARG A 48 -15.18 -37.76 43.06
CA ARG A 48 -13.84 -37.15 43.07
C ARG A 48 -13.22 -37.10 41.66
N SER A 49 -13.30 -38.21 40.91
CA SER A 49 -12.82 -38.27 39.53
C SER A 49 -13.55 -37.28 38.61
N PHE A 50 -14.88 -37.15 38.76
CA PHE A 50 -15.65 -36.15 38.01
C PHE A 50 -15.27 -34.71 38.37
N ILE A 51 -15.02 -34.42 39.64
CA ILE A 51 -14.59 -33.09 40.09
C ILE A 51 -13.22 -32.75 39.49
N GLU A 52 -12.26 -33.67 39.56
CA GLU A 52 -10.93 -33.50 38.96
C GLU A 52 -11.03 -33.25 37.46
N LYS A 53 -11.84 -34.06 36.76
CA LYS A 53 -12.02 -33.88 35.31
C LYS A 53 -12.71 -32.56 34.97
N ASN A 54 -13.66 -32.11 35.78
CA ASN A 54 -14.34 -30.83 35.58
C ASN A 54 -13.40 -29.64 35.82
N ILE A 55 -12.52 -29.72 36.82
CA ILE A 55 -11.47 -28.71 37.05
C ILE A 55 -10.54 -28.62 35.84
N GLU A 56 -10.09 -29.77 35.32
CA GLU A 56 -9.25 -29.86 34.13
C GLU A 56 -9.95 -29.25 32.90
N LEU A 57 -11.19 -29.65 32.63
CA LEU A 57 -12.00 -29.10 31.53
C LEU A 57 -12.22 -27.60 31.66
N SER A 58 -12.47 -27.12 32.89
CA SER A 58 -12.63 -25.70 33.15
C SER A 58 -11.33 -24.91 32.90
N ALA A 59 -10.18 -25.49 33.25
CA ALA A 59 -8.88 -24.89 32.95
C ALA A 59 -8.61 -24.85 31.44
N ASN A 60 -8.88 -25.96 30.74
CA ASN A 60 -8.74 -26.06 29.29
C ASN A 60 -9.65 -25.07 28.56
N ASN A 61 -10.92 -24.97 28.96
CA ASN A 61 -11.86 -24.02 28.35
C ASN A 61 -11.40 -22.57 28.51
N ARG A 62 -10.87 -22.21 29.68
CA ARG A 62 -10.28 -20.88 29.89
C ARG A 62 -9.07 -20.65 28.97
N TYR A 63 -8.18 -21.63 28.89
CA TYR A 63 -6.99 -21.56 28.03
C TYR A 63 -7.35 -21.40 26.55
N PHE A 64 -8.23 -22.25 26.02
CA PHE A 64 -8.68 -22.15 24.62
C PHE A 64 -9.48 -20.88 24.35
N GLY A 65 -10.27 -20.40 25.32
CA GLY A 65 -10.96 -19.11 25.22
C GLY A 65 -9.98 -17.93 25.09
N GLN A 66 -8.89 -17.94 25.85
CA GLN A 66 -7.83 -16.94 25.74
C GLN A 66 -7.10 -17.01 24.40
N LEU A 67 -6.71 -18.20 23.95
CA LEU A 67 -6.08 -18.39 22.64
C LEU A 67 -6.98 -17.91 21.50
N ARG A 68 -8.27 -18.25 21.55
CA ARG A 68 -9.24 -17.82 20.54
C ARG A 68 -9.33 -16.30 20.48
N SER A 69 -9.47 -15.64 21.63
CA SER A 69 -9.53 -14.18 21.70
C SER A 69 -8.25 -13.51 21.17
N GLN A 70 -7.08 -14.09 21.44
CA GLN A 70 -5.82 -13.58 20.88
C GLN A 70 -5.74 -13.77 19.36
N ALA A 71 -6.18 -14.93 18.86
CA ALA A 71 -6.21 -15.23 17.43
C ALA A 71 -7.19 -14.31 16.68
N GLU A 72 -8.38 -14.07 17.23
CA GLU A 72 -9.39 -13.13 16.69
C GLU A 72 -8.80 -11.72 16.56
N LYS A 73 -8.19 -11.19 17.63
CA LYS A 73 -7.54 -9.88 17.61
C LYS A 73 -6.40 -9.79 16.59
N LYS A 74 -5.60 -10.85 16.46
CA LYS A 74 -4.52 -10.90 15.46
C LYS A 74 -5.09 -10.90 14.04
N ASN A 75 -6.17 -11.65 13.81
CA ASN A 75 -6.82 -11.72 12.51
C ASN A 75 -7.42 -10.37 12.10
N GLU A 76 -8.10 -9.68 13.02
CA GLU A 76 -8.63 -8.33 12.78
C GLU A 76 -7.52 -7.35 12.38
N ARG A 77 -6.40 -7.35 13.10
CA ARG A 77 -5.23 -6.51 12.76
C ARG A 77 -4.70 -6.81 11.37
N LEU A 78 -4.51 -8.09 11.05
CA LEU A 78 -4.02 -8.52 9.73
C LEU A 78 -5.01 -8.18 8.60
N GLN A 79 -6.31 -8.18 8.87
CA GLN A 79 -7.31 -7.77 7.89
C GLN A 79 -7.21 -6.27 7.59
N VAL A 80 -7.08 -5.44 8.63
CA VAL A 80 -6.90 -3.99 8.47
C VAL A 80 -5.61 -3.68 7.71
N GLU A 81 -4.52 -4.34 8.07
CA GLU A 81 -3.22 -4.17 7.40
C GLU A 81 -3.28 -4.61 5.93
N ASN A 82 -3.93 -5.73 5.63
CA ASN A 82 -4.14 -6.17 4.24
C ASN A 82 -4.99 -5.17 3.44
N GLN A 83 -6.01 -4.56 4.04
CA GLN A 83 -6.81 -3.54 3.37
C GLN A 83 -5.98 -2.29 3.08
N ALA A 84 -5.12 -1.87 4.02
CA ALA A 84 -4.21 -0.75 3.82
C ALA A 84 -3.22 -1.02 2.68
N PHE A 85 -2.59 -2.20 2.66
CA PHE A 85 -1.67 -2.56 1.57
C PHE A 85 -2.36 -2.66 0.21
N LYS A 86 -3.61 -3.15 0.15
CA LYS A 86 -4.37 -3.14 -1.10
C LYS A 86 -4.61 -1.72 -1.61
N ALA A 87 -5.02 -0.81 -0.73
CA ALA A 87 -5.22 0.59 -1.10
C ALA A 87 -3.92 1.26 -1.60
N GLU A 88 -2.79 0.97 -0.96
CA GLU A 88 -1.48 1.46 -1.39
C GLU A 88 -1.08 0.90 -2.77
N ILE A 89 -1.30 -0.39 -3.01
CA ILE A 89 -1.05 -1.02 -4.32
C ILE A 89 -1.91 -0.36 -5.41
N ASP A 90 -3.19 -0.13 -5.15
CA ASP A 90 -4.11 0.50 -6.11
C ASP A 90 -3.70 1.96 -6.41
N GLN A 91 -3.24 2.69 -5.39
CA GLN A 91 -2.71 4.04 -5.56
C GLN A 91 -1.44 4.05 -6.42
N LEU A 92 -0.45 3.19 -6.11
CA LEU A 92 0.78 3.08 -6.89
C LEU A 92 0.52 2.62 -8.33
N ALA A 93 -0.46 1.74 -8.54
CA ALA A 93 -0.86 1.32 -9.89
C ALA A 93 -1.42 2.50 -10.70
N THR A 94 -2.24 3.34 -10.08
CA THR A 94 -2.80 4.54 -10.71
C THR A 94 -1.71 5.56 -11.03
N GLU A 95 -0.77 5.79 -10.10
CA GLU A 95 0.35 6.70 -10.31
C GLU A 95 1.26 6.23 -11.45
N ASN A 96 1.58 4.93 -11.50
CA ASN A 96 2.37 4.36 -12.60
C ASN A 96 1.68 4.50 -13.97
N GLN A 97 0.35 4.38 -14.02
CA GLN A 97 -0.40 4.63 -15.26
C GLN A 97 -0.28 6.09 -15.69
N GLY A 98 -0.42 7.04 -14.75
CA GLY A 98 -0.25 8.47 -15.01
C GLY A 98 1.15 8.81 -15.53
N LEU A 99 2.19 8.31 -14.85
CA LEU A 99 3.58 8.47 -15.29
C LEU A 99 3.81 7.84 -16.67
N GLY A 100 3.17 6.72 -16.97
CA GLY A 100 3.20 6.10 -18.29
C GLY A 100 2.64 7.00 -19.39
N SER A 101 1.50 7.65 -19.16
CA SER A 101 0.92 8.61 -20.13
C SER A 101 1.76 9.87 -20.30
N ASP A 102 2.36 10.38 -19.22
CA ASP A 102 3.23 11.55 -19.26
C ASP A 102 4.50 11.26 -20.07
N LEU A 103 5.08 10.07 -19.88
CA LEU A 103 6.25 9.61 -20.63
C LEU A 103 5.95 9.50 -22.13
N GLN A 104 4.79 8.95 -22.50
CA GLN A 104 4.35 8.89 -23.90
C GLN A 104 4.20 10.29 -24.51
N THR A 105 3.60 11.22 -23.76
CA THR A 105 3.41 12.60 -24.21
C THR A 105 4.75 13.31 -24.41
N LEU A 106 5.66 13.18 -23.45
CA LEU A 106 7.01 13.77 -23.54
C LEU A 106 7.81 13.16 -24.70
N THR A 107 7.67 11.86 -24.94
CA THR A 107 8.34 11.19 -26.06
C THR A 107 7.83 11.73 -27.40
N ALA A 108 6.51 11.84 -27.57
CA ALA A 108 5.92 12.40 -28.77
C ALA A 108 6.37 13.85 -29.00
N HIS A 109 6.37 14.68 -27.96
CA HIS A 109 6.82 16.07 -28.07
C HIS A 109 8.32 16.17 -28.43
N ASN A 110 9.15 15.29 -27.87
CA ASN A 110 10.57 15.26 -28.20
C ASN A 110 10.80 14.86 -29.67
N GLU A 111 10.04 13.90 -30.20
CA GLU A 111 10.10 13.56 -31.63
C GLU A 111 9.71 14.74 -32.54
N GLU A 112 8.69 15.51 -32.16
CA GLU A 112 8.30 16.72 -32.88
C GLU A 112 9.43 17.77 -32.87
N LEU A 113 10.06 17.98 -31.72
CA LEU A 113 11.19 18.90 -31.60
C LEU A 113 12.39 18.46 -32.44
N ILE A 114 12.69 17.17 -32.48
CA ILE A 114 13.75 16.61 -33.34
C ILE A 114 13.44 16.91 -34.80
N LYS A 115 12.22 16.63 -35.26
CA LYS A 115 11.78 16.91 -36.65
C LYS A 115 11.89 18.38 -36.99
N ALA A 116 11.41 19.26 -36.11
CA ALA A 116 11.49 20.70 -36.30
C ALA A 116 12.94 21.20 -36.37
N ASN A 117 13.82 20.67 -35.51
CA ASN A 117 15.23 21.01 -35.50
C ASN A 117 15.93 20.58 -36.80
N ASP A 118 15.64 19.37 -37.29
CA ASP A 118 16.21 18.88 -38.54
C ASP A 118 15.73 19.70 -39.75
N GLN A 119 14.47 20.12 -39.76
CA GLN A 119 13.96 21.04 -40.77
C GLN A 119 14.68 22.39 -40.70
N LEU A 120 14.84 22.99 -39.52
CA LEU A 120 15.56 24.25 -39.34
C LEU A 120 17.03 24.15 -39.78
N LYS A 121 17.70 23.01 -39.57
CA LYS A 121 19.07 22.79 -40.10
C LYS A 121 19.10 22.79 -41.61
N LYS A 122 18.10 22.17 -42.26
CA LYS A 122 17.98 22.15 -43.72
C LYS A 122 17.73 23.56 -44.25
N ASP A 123 16.77 24.28 -43.67
CA ASP A 123 16.43 25.64 -44.07
C ASP A 123 17.63 26.60 -43.90
N ASN A 124 18.36 26.48 -42.80
CA ASN A 124 19.59 27.26 -42.58
C ASN A 124 20.66 26.99 -43.63
N LYS A 125 20.82 25.73 -44.07
CA LYS A 125 21.75 25.37 -45.14
C LYS A 125 21.31 25.97 -46.48
N GLU A 126 20.01 25.91 -46.79
CA GLU A 126 19.44 26.50 -47.99
C GLU A 126 19.60 28.03 -48.00
N LEU A 127 19.28 28.70 -46.89
CA LEU A 127 19.49 30.14 -46.72
C LEU A 127 20.95 30.52 -46.89
N LYS A 128 21.89 29.76 -46.31
CA LYS A 128 23.31 29.99 -46.50
C LYS A 128 23.70 29.92 -47.98
N ASN A 129 23.21 28.90 -48.70
CA ASN A 129 23.47 28.78 -50.14
C ASN A 129 22.91 29.97 -50.93
N VAL A 130 21.69 30.42 -50.61
CA VAL A 130 21.07 31.60 -51.25
C VAL A 130 21.89 32.87 -50.97
N VAL A 131 22.30 33.07 -49.71
CA VAL A 131 23.16 34.19 -49.32
C VAL A 131 24.48 34.15 -50.10
N ASP A 132 25.13 32.99 -50.19
CA ASP A 132 26.39 32.85 -50.93
C ASP A 132 26.21 33.11 -52.44
N GLN A 133 25.09 32.70 -53.04
CA GLN A 133 24.75 33.02 -54.43
C GLN A 133 24.52 34.52 -54.64
N ILE A 134 23.80 35.19 -53.75
CA ILE A 134 23.59 36.65 -53.80
C ILE A 134 24.93 37.37 -53.71
N ARG A 135 25.79 36.96 -52.76
CA ARG A 135 27.14 37.51 -52.59
C ARG A 135 27.98 37.36 -53.86
N LEU A 136 27.96 36.19 -54.49
CA LEU A 136 28.67 35.94 -55.74
C LEU A 136 28.15 36.83 -56.88
N ARG A 137 26.84 36.94 -57.04
CA ARG A 137 26.23 37.78 -58.07
C ARG A 137 26.54 39.26 -57.86
N LEU A 138 26.42 39.76 -56.63
CA LEU A 138 26.81 41.13 -56.27
C LEU A 138 28.28 41.41 -56.59
N ALA A 139 29.18 40.45 -56.36
CA ALA A 139 30.59 40.55 -56.73
C ALA A 139 30.80 40.66 -58.25
N GLN A 140 30.07 39.85 -59.03
CA GLN A 140 30.11 39.91 -60.49
C GLN A 140 29.56 41.25 -61.03
N ASP A 141 28.39 41.67 -60.55
CA ASP A 141 27.74 42.90 -60.98
C ASP A 141 28.59 44.13 -60.62
N THR A 142 29.17 44.15 -59.41
CA THR A 142 30.09 45.22 -58.99
C THR A 142 31.32 45.28 -59.90
N LYS A 143 31.92 44.11 -60.22
CA LYS A 143 33.08 44.06 -61.14
C LYS A 143 32.75 44.65 -62.51
N MET A 144 31.56 44.38 -63.06
CA MET A 144 31.10 44.97 -64.32
C MET A 144 30.92 46.48 -64.20
N LEU A 145 30.31 46.96 -63.11
CA LEU A 145 30.08 48.39 -62.89
C LEU A 145 31.37 49.20 -62.67
N LEU A 146 32.42 48.57 -62.14
CA LEU A 146 33.73 49.23 -62.00
C LEU A 146 34.47 49.46 -63.32
N GLN A 147 33.98 48.90 -64.44
CA GLN A 147 34.55 49.10 -65.78
C GLN A 147 34.12 50.42 -66.43
N TYR A 148 33.05 51.06 -65.94
CA TYR A 148 32.61 52.37 -66.43
C TYR A 148 33.60 53.47 -66.02
N GLU A 149 33.72 54.52 -66.84
CA GLU A 149 34.79 55.52 -66.71
C GLU A 149 34.64 56.46 -65.50
N ASP A 150 33.42 56.68 -65.00
CA ASP A 150 33.14 57.63 -63.91
C ASP A 150 33.82 57.23 -62.59
N SER A 151 34.67 58.12 -62.05
CA SER A 151 35.48 57.86 -60.85
C SER A 151 34.70 57.94 -59.54
N GLU A 152 33.65 58.76 -59.47
CA GLU A 152 32.87 58.96 -58.24
C GLU A 152 31.85 57.84 -58.05
N ILE A 153 31.23 57.38 -59.15
CA ILE A 153 30.39 56.18 -59.16
C ILE A 153 31.22 54.96 -58.71
N ARG A 154 32.46 54.85 -59.18
CA ARG A 154 33.40 53.78 -58.79
C ARG A 154 33.72 53.78 -57.30
N LYS A 155 34.02 54.95 -56.72
CA LYS A 155 34.29 55.12 -55.28
C LYS A 155 33.06 54.85 -54.41
N ALA A 156 31.86 55.21 -54.87
CA ALA A 156 30.61 54.92 -54.17
C ALA A 156 30.30 53.41 -54.18
N LEU A 157 30.48 52.74 -55.33
CA LEU A 157 30.32 51.29 -55.48
C LEU A 157 31.28 50.50 -54.57
N ILE A 158 32.55 50.88 -54.50
CA ILE A 158 33.54 50.22 -53.62
C ILE A 158 33.13 50.33 -52.14
N ARG A 159 32.60 51.48 -51.72
CA ARG A 159 32.11 51.69 -50.34
C ARG A 159 30.89 50.82 -50.04
N MET A 160 29.90 50.77 -50.93
CA MET A 160 28.72 49.92 -50.79
C MET A 160 29.11 48.44 -50.70
N PHE A 161 30.00 47.99 -51.59
CA PHE A 161 30.45 46.60 -51.67
C PHE A 161 31.13 46.12 -50.38
N ARG A 162 32.01 46.94 -49.79
CA ARG A 162 32.66 46.64 -48.51
C ARG A 162 31.68 46.48 -47.36
N TRP A 163 30.58 47.23 -47.35
CA TRP A 163 29.56 47.16 -46.30
C TRP A 163 28.64 45.94 -46.45
N THR A 164 28.39 45.49 -47.68
CA THR A 164 27.48 44.36 -47.95
C THR A 164 28.15 42.98 -47.86
N LEU A 165 29.48 42.91 -47.89
CA LEU A 165 30.25 41.66 -47.95
C LEU A 165 31.29 41.46 -46.85
N GLY A 166 31.62 42.51 -46.08
CA GLY A 166 32.44 42.42 -44.86
C GLY A 166 31.58 42.16 -43.64
#